data_AF-A0A9D9DFG5-F1
#
_entry.id   AF-A0A9D9DFG5-F1
#
_cell.length_a   1.000
_cell.length_b   1.000
_cell.length_c   1.000
_cell.angle_alpha   90.00
_cell.angle_beta   90.00
_cell.angle_gamma   90.00
#
_symmetry.space_group_name_H-M   'P 1'
#
loop_
_entity.id
_entity.type
_entity.pdbx_description
1 polymer ?
#
loop_
_entity_poly.entity_id
_entity_poly.type
_entity_poly.pdbx_seq_one_letter_code
_entity_poly.pdbx_strand_id
1 'polypeptide(L)'
;MTFLDLLSERGLTIYAFSRKGKIPKTTLADIAYSKTDLLECSGRTLLAISKALEISIEELLALEHEEPKGSLPQFLYDAICDYRKSVRDGSTLVDCYSDQLNSSINVAEIEGLISAEQARRLRARYFGE
;
A
#
# COMPACT_ATOMS: atom_id res chain seq x y z
N MET A 1 -2.41 2.70 -7.48
CA MET A 1 -3.36 2.80 -6.35
C MET A 1 -3.40 1.46 -5.61
N THR A 2 -3.22 1.46 -4.28
CA THR A 2 -3.30 0.24 -3.44
C THR A 2 -4.69 0.05 -2.83
N PHE A 3 -4.93 -1.11 -2.20
CA PHE A 3 -6.15 -1.38 -1.43
C PHE A 3 -6.39 -0.34 -0.32
N LEU A 4 -5.35 0.10 0.37
CA LEU A 4 -5.46 1.10 1.42
C LEU A 4 -5.72 2.50 0.88
N ASP A 5 -5.17 2.83 -0.29
CA ASP A 5 -5.44 4.10 -0.97
C ASP A 5 -6.93 4.19 -1.34
N LEU A 6 -7.48 3.13 -1.96
CA LEU A 6 -8.90 3.06 -2.32
C LEU A 6 -9.84 3.17 -1.11
N LEU A 7 -9.46 2.59 0.04
CA LEU A 7 -10.22 2.75 1.27
C LEU A 7 -10.17 4.20 1.78
N SER A 8 -9.00 4.83 1.76
CA SER A 8 -8.80 6.23 2.17
C SER A 8 -9.59 7.21 1.29
N GLU A 9 -9.57 7.05 -0.03
CA GLU A 9 -10.37 7.86 -0.97
C GLU A 9 -11.87 7.82 -0.67
N ARG A 10 -12.34 6.71 -0.07
CA ARG A 10 -13.74 6.50 0.31
C ARG A 10 -14.04 6.84 1.77
N GLY A 11 -13.06 7.39 2.50
CA GLY A 11 -13.19 7.71 3.93
C GLY A 11 -13.39 6.48 4.82
N LEU A 12 -12.92 5.31 4.40
CA LEU A 12 -13.09 4.05 5.12
C LEU A 12 -11.80 3.61 5.80
N THR A 13 -11.90 3.22 7.07
CA THR A 13 -10.85 2.45 7.74
C THR A 13 -11.02 0.95 7.45
N ILE A 14 -9.97 0.15 7.63
CA ILE A 14 -10.08 -1.33 7.57
C ILE A 14 -11.19 -1.84 8.50
N TYR A 15 -11.32 -1.24 9.69
CA TYR A 15 -12.36 -1.62 10.65
C TYR A 15 -13.77 -1.28 10.12
N ALA A 16 -13.98 -0.07 9.62
CA ALA A 16 -15.26 0.34 9.06
C ALA A 16 -15.64 -0.53 7.84
N PHE A 17 -14.66 -0.80 6.97
CA PHE A 17 -14.85 -1.66 5.81
C PHE A 17 -15.15 -3.12 6.18
N SER A 18 -14.43 -3.67 7.18
CA SER A 18 -14.71 -5.00 7.75
C SER A 18 -16.17 -5.13 8.20
N ARG A 19 -16.69 -4.11 8.90
CA ARG A 19 -18.09 -4.07 9.34
C ARG A 19 -19.07 -3.96 8.16
N LYS A 20 -18.77 -3.11 7.16
CA LYS A 20 -19.60 -2.92 5.95
C LYS A 20 -19.69 -4.22 5.14
N GLY A 21 -18.55 -4.83 4.82
CA GLY A 21 -18.44 -6.01 3.96
C GLY A 21 -18.69 -7.34 4.66
N LYS A 22 -18.82 -7.36 6.00
CA LYS A 22 -18.88 -8.58 6.81
C LYS A 22 -17.70 -9.53 6.54
N ILE A 23 -16.51 -8.96 6.36
CA ILE A 23 -15.25 -9.67 6.13
C ILE A 23 -14.40 -9.55 7.38
N PRO A 24 -13.75 -10.63 7.86
CA PRO A 24 -12.90 -10.55 9.04
C PRO A 24 -11.83 -9.45 8.91
N LYS A 25 -11.68 -8.64 9.95
CA LYS A 25 -10.67 -7.56 10.00
C LYS A 25 -9.26 -8.12 9.77
N THR A 26 -8.97 -9.31 10.28
CA THR A 26 -7.68 -10.00 10.08
C THR A 26 -7.41 -10.26 8.61
N THR A 27 -8.35 -10.85 7.88
CA THR A 27 -8.24 -11.06 6.42
C THR A 27 -8.00 -9.76 5.67
N LEU A 28 -8.74 -8.70 6.00
CA LEU A 28 -8.54 -7.41 5.35
C LEU A 28 -7.21 -6.77 5.72
N ALA A 29 -6.71 -6.96 6.94
CA ALA A 29 -5.39 -6.48 7.34
C ALA A 29 -4.28 -7.25 6.62
N ASP A 30 -4.43 -8.56 6.45
CA ASP A 30 -3.43 -9.38 5.74
C ASP A 30 -3.35 -9.00 4.26
N ILE A 31 -4.47 -8.68 3.62
CA ILE A 31 -4.51 -8.09 2.27
C ILE A 31 -3.88 -6.69 2.26
N ALA A 32 -4.33 -5.82 3.17
CA ALA A 32 -3.93 -4.42 3.22
C ALA A 32 -2.42 -4.23 3.42
N TYR A 33 -1.76 -5.14 4.13
CA TYR A 33 -0.34 -5.08 4.44
C TYR A 33 0.48 -6.12 3.68
N SER A 34 -0.02 -6.58 2.52
CA SER A 34 0.68 -7.49 1.59
C SER A 34 1.18 -8.79 2.23
N LYS A 35 0.45 -9.34 3.21
CA LYS A 35 0.71 -10.67 3.77
C LYS A 35 -0.03 -11.78 3.02
N THR A 36 -1.07 -11.41 2.28
CA THR A 36 -1.83 -12.32 1.42
C THR A 36 -2.10 -11.62 0.10
N ASP A 37 -1.80 -12.28 -1.01
CA ASP A 37 -2.13 -11.78 -2.33
C ASP A 37 -3.66 -11.88 -2.55
N LEU A 38 -4.24 -10.86 -3.19
CA LEU A 38 -5.64 -10.90 -3.60
C LEU A 38 -5.92 -12.09 -4.54
N LEU A 39 -4.95 -12.49 -5.38
CA LEU A 39 -5.07 -13.65 -6.25
C LEU A 39 -5.19 -14.98 -5.48
N GLU A 40 -4.67 -15.04 -4.25
CA GLU A 40 -4.76 -16.21 -3.37
C GLU A 40 -6.04 -16.22 -2.54
N CYS A 41 -6.79 -15.11 -2.51
CA CYS A 41 -8.05 -15.05 -1.80
C CYS A 41 -9.11 -15.93 -2.47
N SER A 42 -9.93 -16.59 -1.64
CA SER A 42 -11.04 -17.37 -2.18
C SER A 42 -12.00 -16.49 -2.99
N GLY A 43 -12.60 -17.05 -4.04
CA GLY A 43 -13.57 -16.32 -4.87
C GLY A 43 -14.73 -15.72 -4.08
N ARG A 44 -15.13 -16.36 -2.96
CA ARG A 44 -16.12 -15.81 -2.02
C ARG A 44 -15.63 -14.53 -1.34
N THR A 45 -14.36 -14.47 -0.96
CA THR A 45 -13.74 -13.29 -0.33
C THR A 45 -13.60 -12.16 -1.35
N LEU A 46 -13.09 -12.46 -2.54
CA LEU A 46 -13.00 -11.50 -3.64
C LEU A 46 -14.35 -10.89 -3.98
N LEU A 47 -15.39 -11.72 -4.14
CA LEU A 47 -16.75 -11.24 -4.41
C LEU A 47 -17.30 -10.37 -3.26
N ALA A 48 -17.01 -10.71 -2.01
CA ALA A 48 -17.45 -9.91 -0.86
C ALA A 48 -16.77 -8.54 -0.83
N ILE A 49 -15.45 -8.49 -1.08
CA ILE A 49 -14.68 -7.24 -1.15
C ILE A 49 -15.18 -6.38 -2.31
N SER A 50 -15.24 -6.96 -3.52
CA SER A 50 -15.71 -6.30 -4.74
C SER A 50 -17.11 -5.70 -4.55
N LYS A 51 -18.06 -6.46 -3.99
CA LYS A 51 -19.42 -5.95 -3.72
C LYS A 51 -19.44 -4.82 -2.68
N ALA A 52 -18.63 -4.92 -1.62
CA ALA A 52 -18.61 -3.90 -0.56
C ALA A 52 -17.93 -2.59 -1.01
N LEU A 53 -16.98 -2.70 -1.95
CA LEU A 53 -16.32 -1.58 -2.62
C LEU A 53 -17.00 -1.18 -3.93
N GLU A 54 -18.06 -1.86 -4.37
CA GLU A 54 -18.77 -1.50 -5.61
C GLU A 54 -17.81 -1.36 -6.82
N ILE A 55 -16.80 -2.23 -6.90
CA ILE A 55 -15.88 -2.37 -8.03
C ILE A 55 -15.93 -3.79 -8.57
N SER A 56 -15.51 -4.01 -9.80
CA SER A 56 -15.37 -5.36 -10.35
C SER A 56 -14.25 -6.15 -9.64
N ILE A 57 -14.28 -7.48 -9.75
CA ILE A 57 -13.16 -8.32 -9.27
C ILE A 57 -11.89 -8.03 -10.09
N GLU A 58 -12.04 -7.72 -11.38
CA GLU A 58 -10.91 -7.36 -12.25
C GLU A 58 -10.21 -6.08 -11.76
N GLU A 59 -10.97 -5.01 -11.49
CA GLU A 59 -10.43 -3.78 -10.90
C GLU A 59 -9.81 -4.03 -9.52
N LEU A 60 -10.41 -4.90 -8.70
CA LEU A 60 -9.85 -5.27 -7.40
C LEU A 60 -8.49 -5.96 -7.55
N LEU A 61 -8.35 -6.88 -8.50
CA LEU A 61 -7.11 -7.61 -8.77
C LEU A 61 -6.04 -6.74 -9.45
N ALA A 62 -6.44 -5.63 -10.09
CA ALA A 62 -5.51 -4.66 -10.68
C ALA A 62 -4.91 -3.68 -9.66
N LEU A 63 -5.34 -3.72 -8.39
CA LEU A 63 -4.77 -2.89 -7.33
C LEU A 63 -3.32 -3.28 -7.07
N GLU A 64 -2.49 -2.27 -6.83
CA GLU A 64 -1.11 -2.50 -6.44
C GLU A 64 -0.98 -2.97 -4.99
N HIS A 65 0.09 -3.72 -4.71
CA HIS A 65 0.42 -4.17 -3.36
C HIS A 65 1.19 -3.11 -2.56
N GLU A 66 0.99 -3.06 -1.25
CA GLU A 66 1.95 -2.40 -0.35
C GLU A 66 3.33 -3.06 -0.46
N GLU A 67 4.39 -2.34 -0.12
CA GLU A 67 5.69 -3.01 0.06
C GLU A 67 5.57 -3.97 1.26
N PRO A 68 5.93 -5.25 1.14
CA PRO A 68 5.85 -6.19 2.25
C PRO A 68 6.84 -5.81 3.35
N LYS A 69 6.43 -5.92 4.62
CA LYS A 69 7.36 -5.70 5.73
C LYS A 69 8.52 -6.70 5.66
N GLY A 70 9.75 -6.21 5.78
CA GLY A 70 10.98 -7.02 5.66
C GLY A 70 11.51 -7.20 4.24
N SER A 71 10.80 -6.71 3.21
CA SER A 71 11.31 -6.70 1.82
C SER A 71 12.35 -5.61 1.55
N LEU A 72 12.44 -4.62 2.44
CA LEU A 72 13.32 -3.45 2.35
C LEU A 72 13.98 -3.20 3.71
N PRO A 73 15.10 -2.46 3.75
CA PRO A 73 15.66 -1.94 5.00
C PRO A 73 14.60 -1.21 5.82
N GLN A 74 14.60 -1.41 7.13
CA GLN A 74 13.53 -0.95 8.01
C GLN A 74 13.27 0.57 7.89
N PHE A 75 14.33 1.38 7.82
CA PHE A 75 14.19 2.84 7.67
C PHE A 75 13.51 3.25 6.37
N LEU A 76 13.78 2.55 5.26
CA LEU A 76 13.17 2.82 3.96
C LEU A 76 11.71 2.37 3.95
N TYR A 77 11.43 1.20 4.53
CA TYR A 77 10.06 0.74 4.72
C TYR A 77 9.23 1.72 5.55
N ASP A 78 9.78 2.25 6.63
CA ASP A 78 9.11 3.22 7.50
C ASP A 78 8.87 4.54 6.76
N ALA A 79 9.84 5.04 5.99
CA ALA A 79 9.67 6.23 5.15
C ALA A 79 8.56 6.06 4.11
N ILE A 80 8.43 4.88 3.49
CA ILE A 80 7.33 4.56 2.57
C ILE A 80 5.98 4.58 3.31
N CYS A 81 5.91 3.98 4.50
CA CYS A 81 4.71 3.96 5.31
C CYS A 81 4.27 5.38 5.70
N ASP A 82 5.20 6.22 6.16
CA ASP A 82 4.94 7.59 6.57
C ASP A 82 4.48 8.45 5.39
N TYR A 83 5.16 8.35 4.24
CA TYR A 83 4.74 9.03 3.01
C TYR A 83 3.31 8.65 2.61
N ARG A 84 3.03 7.35 2.46
CA ARG A 84 1.68 6.87 2.09
C ARG A 84 0.62 7.32 3.07
N LYS A 85 0.91 7.22 4.36
CA LYS A 85 -0.02 7.67 5.40
C LYS A 85 -0.27 9.17 5.28
N SER A 86 0.77 9.98 5.07
CA SER A 86 0.62 11.43 4.92
C SER A 86 -0.27 11.80 3.73
N VAL A 87 -0.15 11.08 2.61
CA VAL A 87 -1.00 11.26 1.43
C VAL A 87 -2.46 10.89 1.74
N ARG A 88 -2.70 9.74 2.35
CA ARG A 88 -4.05 9.25 2.72
C ARG A 88 -4.75 10.14 3.73
N ASP A 89 -4.00 10.68 4.68
CA ASP A 89 -4.52 11.56 5.72
C ASP A 89 -4.70 13.01 5.22
N GLY A 90 -4.30 13.32 3.98
CA GLY A 90 -4.36 14.68 3.42
C GLY A 90 -3.48 15.66 4.19
N SER A 91 -2.33 15.19 4.69
CA SER A 91 -1.42 15.97 5.52
C SER A 91 -0.86 17.18 4.76
N THR A 92 -0.65 18.30 5.47
CA THR A 92 0.04 19.47 4.89
C THR A 92 1.56 19.30 4.81
N LEU A 93 2.09 18.19 5.33
CA LEU A 93 3.54 17.89 5.38
C LEU A 93 3.95 16.81 4.36
N VAL A 94 3.12 16.52 3.36
CA VAL A 94 3.39 15.48 2.35
C VAL A 94 4.72 15.73 1.63
N ASP A 95 5.08 16.99 1.40
CA ASP A 95 6.37 17.40 0.83
C ASP A 95 7.56 16.94 1.68
N CYS A 96 7.49 17.14 2.99
CA CYS A 96 8.53 16.72 3.93
C CYS A 96 8.71 15.18 3.94
N TYR A 97 7.60 14.44 3.92
CA TYR A 97 7.65 12.97 3.85
C TYR A 97 8.12 12.46 2.49
N SER A 98 7.81 13.19 1.41
CA SER A 98 8.32 12.91 0.06
C SER A 98 9.84 13.05 0.01
N ASP A 99 10.38 14.15 0.55
CA ASP A 99 11.83 14.38 0.62
C ASP A 99 12.53 13.32 1.48
N GLN A 100 11.94 12.95 2.62
CA GLN A 100 12.45 11.90 3.49
C GLN A 100 12.48 10.54 2.78
N LEU A 101 11.42 10.20 2.02
CA LEU A 101 11.37 8.97 1.24
C LEU A 101 12.45 8.95 0.15
N ASN A 102 12.59 10.05 -0.60
CA ASN A 102 13.61 10.14 -1.66
C ASN A 102 15.02 10.01 -1.07
N SER A 103 15.29 10.68 0.05
CA SER A 103 16.55 10.55 0.78
C SER A 103 16.78 9.11 1.25
N SER A 104 15.75 8.42 1.75
CA SER A 104 15.85 7.03 2.21
C SER A 104 16.16 6.07 1.06
N ILE A 105 15.56 6.29 -0.13
CA ILE A 105 15.87 5.51 -1.34
C ILE A 105 17.34 5.72 -1.73
N ASN A 106 17.80 6.97 -1.76
CA ASN A 106 19.19 7.30 -2.11
C ASN A 106 20.19 6.63 -1.15
N VAL A 107 19.97 6.73 0.16
CA VAL A 107 20.82 6.07 1.16
C VAL A 107 20.83 4.55 0.96
N ALA A 108 19.66 3.93 0.78
CA ALA A 108 19.58 2.49 0.58
C ALA A 108 20.30 2.03 -0.70
N GLU A 109 20.25 2.80 -1.77
CA GLU A 109 20.95 2.50 -3.03
C GLU A 109 22.47 2.69 -2.90
N ILE A 110 22.92 3.81 -2.35
CA ILE A 110 24.36 4.13 -2.21
C ILE A 110 25.06 3.13 -1.28
N GLU A 111 24.41 2.75 -0.18
CA GLU A 111 24.92 1.77 0.77
C GLU A 111 24.76 0.32 0.28
N GLY A 112 24.20 0.11 -0.92
CA GLY A 112 24.01 -1.22 -1.52
C GLY A 112 23.00 -2.11 -0.79
N LEU A 113 22.10 -1.52 0.01
CA LEU A 113 21.05 -2.23 0.75
C LEU A 113 19.86 -2.62 -0.16
N ILE A 114 19.71 -1.94 -1.29
CA ILE A 114 18.84 -2.32 -2.40
C ILE A 114 19.61 -2.18 -3.72
N SER A 115 19.17 -2.90 -4.75
CA SER A 115 19.72 -2.75 -6.09
C SER A 115 19.30 -1.42 -6.75
N ALA A 116 20.07 -0.96 -7.73
CA ALA A 116 19.70 0.19 -8.56
C ALA A 116 18.36 -0.02 -9.29
N GLU A 117 18.04 -1.28 -9.63
CA GLU A 117 16.74 -1.63 -10.21
C GLU A 117 15.59 -1.40 -9.22
N GLN A 118 15.76 -1.86 -7.97
CA GLN A 118 14.77 -1.62 -6.92
C GLN A 118 14.62 -0.14 -6.62
N ALA A 119 15.72 0.61 -6.57
CA ALA A 119 15.69 2.06 -6.36
C ALA A 119 14.93 2.77 -7.49
N ARG A 120 15.21 2.44 -8.76
CA ARG A 120 14.48 2.98 -9.92
C ARG A 120 12.99 2.65 -9.89
N ARG A 121 12.63 1.40 -9.58
CA ARG A 121 11.22 0.98 -9.42
C ARG A 121 10.51 1.82 -8.34
N LEU A 122 11.16 2.07 -7.21
CA LEU A 122 10.59 2.88 -6.13
C LEU A 122 10.43 4.35 -6.56
N ARG A 123 11.41 4.94 -7.26
CA ARG A 123 11.29 6.31 -7.79
C ARG A 123 10.17 6.44 -8.81
N ALA A 124 10.08 5.53 -9.76
CA ALA A 124 8.99 5.50 -10.73
C ALA A 124 7.62 5.39 -10.05
N ARG A 125 7.55 4.57 -8.99
CA ARG A 125 6.31 4.34 -8.24
C ARG A 125 5.84 5.56 -7.45
N TYR A 126 6.75 6.27 -6.77
CA TYR A 126 6.35 7.34 -5.83
C TYR A 126 6.52 8.76 -6.39
N PHE A 127 7.38 8.95 -7.39
CA PHE A 127 7.72 10.25 -7.96
C PHE A 127 7.45 10.35 -9.47
N GLY A 128 7.23 9.22 -10.16
CA GLY A 128 7.02 9.20 -11.61
C GLY A 128 8.29 9.36 -12.45
N GLU A 129 9.46 9.08 -11.85
CA GLU A 129 10.80 9.22 -12.43
C GLU A 129 11.47 7.90 -12.82
#